data_AF-A0A976HF51-F1
#
_entry.id   AF-A0A976HF51-F1
#
_cell.length_a   1.000
_cell.length_b   1.000
_cell.length_c   1.000
_cell.angle_alpha   90.00
_cell.angle_beta   90.00
_cell.angle_gamma   90.00
#
_symmetry.space_group_name_H-M   'P 1'
#
loop_
_entity.id
_entity.type
_entity.pdbx_description
1 polymer ?
#
loop_
_entity_poly.entity_id
_entity_poly.type
_entity_poly.pdbx_seq_one_letter_code
_entity_poly.pdbx_strand_id
1 'polypeptide(L)'
;MNGMTRRRNLAQVSGENAVIQVAWMYYQDGRNQQDIAEALGISRATVVNYLQEAREKGLIRITLAAPAFTTHRLALELSERFGLRGAYVIPDEGTTNEEAFQRIVRGAANW
;
A
#
# COMPACT_ATOMS: atom_id res chain seq x y z
N MET A 1 33.97 -5.03 26.34
CA MET A 1 32.55 -4.59 26.25
C MET A 1 32.00 -4.91 24.85
N ASN A 2 31.79 -6.19 24.53
CA ASN A 2 31.28 -6.62 23.23
C ASN A 2 29.76 -6.76 23.30
N GLY A 3 29.04 -5.84 22.66
CA GLY A 3 27.62 -5.96 22.37
C GLY A 3 27.40 -7.07 21.36
N MET A 4 27.11 -8.28 21.87
CA MET A 4 26.82 -9.45 21.08
C MET A 4 25.46 -9.27 20.41
N THR A 5 25.44 -8.73 19.19
CA THR A 5 24.27 -8.75 18.31
C THR A 5 23.87 -10.22 18.12
N ARG A 6 22.82 -10.62 18.85
CA ARG A 6 22.20 -11.94 18.74
C ARG A 6 21.73 -12.11 17.29
N ARG A 7 22.54 -12.76 16.45
CA ARG A 7 22.09 -13.29 15.16
C ARG A 7 20.96 -14.25 15.48
N ARG A 8 19.72 -13.81 15.35
CA ARG A 8 18.54 -14.66 15.51
C ARG A 8 18.67 -15.77 14.46
N ASN A 9 18.82 -17.02 14.92
CA ASN A 9 18.78 -18.19 14.07
C ASN A 9 17.39 -18.27 13.42
N LEU A 10 17.32 -17.97 12.12
CA LEU A 10 16.09 -17.91 11.30
C LEU A 10 15.51 -19.29 10.97
N ALA A 11 16.18 -20.38 11.39
CA ALA A 11 15.81 -21.75 11.05
C ALA A 11 14.59 -22.34 11.80
N GLN A 12 13.87 -21.53 12.61
CA GLN A 12 12.69 -21.98 13.37
C GLN A 12 11.39 -21.23 13.01
N VAL A 13 11.40 -20.48 11.92
CA VAL A 13 10.24 -19.71 11.49
C VAL A 13 9.24 -20.68 10.84
N SER A 14 8.24 -21.12 11.61
CA SER A 14 7.02 -21.78 11.10
C SER A 14 6.45 -21.00 9.91
N GLY A 15 5.78 -21.67 8.96
CA GLY A 15 5.27 -21.05 7.73
C GLY A 15 4.49 -19.75 7.97
N GLU A 16 3.66 -19.68 9.02
CA GLU A 16 2.94 -18.46 9.39
C GLU A 16 3.86 -17.32 9.85
N ASN A 17 4.94 -17.63 10.55
CA ASN A 17 5.91 -16.66 11.03
C ASN A 17 6.71 -16.07 9.84
N ALA A 18 6.94 -16.85 8.78
CA ALA A 18 7.66 -16.40 7.58
C ALA A 18 6.80 -15.43 6.76
N VAL A 19 5.51 -15.74 6.63
CA VAL A 19 4.51 -14.88 5.97
C VAL A 19 4.41 -13.52 6.66
N ILE A 20 4.30 -13.51 7.99
CA ILE A 20 4.25 -12.28 8.79
C ILE A 20 5.56 -11.50 8.68
N GLN A 21 6.71 -12.19 8.73
CA GLN A 21 8.01 -11.54 8.62
C GLN A 21 8.21 -10.87 7.26
N VAL A 22 7.86 -11.54 6.16
CA VAL A 22 7.92 -10.95 4.81
C VAL A 22 6.98 -9.76 4.68
N ALA A 23 5.75 -9.88 5.20
CA ALA A 23 4.80 -8.78 5.23
C ALA A 23 5.35 -7.57 5.99
N TRP A 24 5.95 -7.78 7.17
CA TRP A 24 6.55 -6.71 7.95
C TRP A 24 7.67 -6.01 7.19
N MET A 25 8.61 -6.78 6.64
CA MET A 25 9.74 -6.22 5.89
C MET A 25 9.29 -5.41 4.68
N TYR A 26 8.20 -5.81 4.02
CA TYR A 26 7.67 -5.10 2.85
C TYR A 26 6.88 -3.85 3.23
N TYR A 27 5.87 -3.98 4.09
CA TYR A 27 4.93 -2.87 4.38
C TYR A 27 5.42 -1.92 5.46
N GLN A 28 6.09 -2.43 6.49
CA GLN A 28 6.59 -1.62 7.60
C GLN A 28 7.99 -1.10 7.33
N ASP A 29 8.92 -1.97 6.92
CA ASP A 29 10.31 -1.58 6.70
C ASP A 29 10.55 -0.98 5.30
N GLY A 30 9.56 -1.05 4.40
CA GLY A 30 9.64 -0.48 3.05
C GLY A 30 10.64 -1.17 2.13
N ARG A 31 11.06 -2.40 2.44
CA ARG A 31 12.03 -3.13 1.62
C ARG A 31 11.38 -3.62 0.34
N ASN A 32 12.15 -3.62 -0.75
CA ASN A 32 11.70 -4.23 -1.98
C ASN A 32 11.77 -5.78 -1.88
N GLN A 33 11.06 -6.49 -2.76
CA GLN A 33 10.95 -7.95 -2.71
C GLN A 33 12.29 -8.68 -2.93
N GLN A 34 13.22 -8.07 -3.68
CA GLN A 34 14.54 -8.64 -3.95
C GLN A 34 15.42 -8.58 -2.68
N ASP A 35 15.44 -7.44 -2.00
CA ASP A 35 16.18 -7.27 -0.74
C ASP A 35 15.66 -8.22 0.36
N ILE A 36 14.35 -8.46 0.38
CA ILE A 36 13.73 -9.41 1.32
C ILE A 36 14.16 -10.84 0.99
N ALA A 37 14.17 -11.21 -0.29
CA ALA A 37 14.57 -12.53 -0.76
C ALA A 37 16.02 -12.83 -0.34
N GLU A 38 16.93 -11.89 -0.57
CA GLU A 38 18.34 -11.98 -0.20
C GLU A 38 18.53 -12.05 1.32
N ALA A 39 17.82 -11.23 2.08
CA ALA A 39 17.91 -11.21 3.54
C ALA A 39 17.41 -12.51 4.20
N LEU A 40 16.44 -13.20 3.58
CA LEU A 40 15.83 -14.41 4.11
C LEU A 40 16.36 -15.70 3.46
N GLY A 41 17.21 -15.59 2.43
CA GLY A 41 17.74 -16.75 1.71
C GLY A 41 16.66 -17.55 0.97
N ILE A 42 15.60 -16.88 0.51
CA ILE A 42 14.49 -17.49 -0.26
C ILE A 42 14.40 -16.87 -1.66
N SER A 43 13.63 -17.49 -2.55
CA SER A 43 13.42 -16.92 -3.88
C SER A 43 12.51 -15.68 -3.83
N ARG A 44 12.68 -14.75 -4.78
CA ARG A 44 11.75 -13.63 -4.96
C ARG A 44 10.31 -14.10 -5.21
N ALA A 45 10.12 -15.23 -5.90
CA ALA A 45 8.80 -15.82 -6.10
C ALA A 45 8.16 -16.28 -4.76
N THR A 46 8.97 -16.84 -3.85
CA THR A 46 8.52 -17.19 -2.49
C THR A 46 8.08 -15.95 -1.71
N VAL A 47 8.83 -14.84 -1.81
CA VAL A 47 8.44 -13.55 -1.21
C VAL A 47 7.10 -13.07 -1.75
N VAL A 48 6.89 -13.14 -3.07
CA VAL A 48 5.60 -12.78 -3.69
C VAL A 48 4.47 -13.64 -3.16
N ASN A 49 4.67 -14.96 -3.08
CA ASN A 49 3.66 -15.89 -2.57
C ASN A 49 3.31 -15.60 -1.11
N TYR A 50 4.30 -15.32 -0.26
CA TYR A 50 4.05 -14.96 1.13
C TYR A 50 3.30 -13.62 1.28
N LEU A 51 3.59 -12.63 0.43
CA LEU A 51 2.82 -11.37 0.42
C LEU A 51 1.37 -11.57 -0.04
N GLN A 52 1.14 -12.48 -0.99
CA GLN A 52 -0.21 -12.86 -1.40
C GLN A 52 -0.94 -13.60 -0.27
N GLU A 53 -0.30 -14.61 0.32
CA GLU A 53 -0.86 -15.37 1.44
C GLU A 53 -1.22 -14.46 2.62
N ALA A 54 -0.38 -13.48 2.94
CA ALA A 54 -0.66 -12.51 4.00
C ALA A 54 -1.90 -11.66 3.72
N ARG A 55 -2.17 -11.32 2.46
CA ARG A 55 -3.38 -10.60 2.04
C ARG A 55 -4.61 -11.51 2.09
N GLU A 56 -4.50 -12.71 1.54
CA GLU A 56 -5.60 -13.69 1.47
C GLU A 56 -6.07 -14.14 2.86
N LYS A 57 -5.13 -14.34 3.78
CA LYS A 57 -5.42 -14.67 5.19
C LYS A 57 -5.86 -13.46 6.03
N GLY A 58 -5.89 -12.26 5.46
CA GLY A 58 -6.27 -11.04 6.18
C GLY A 58 -5.29 -10.64 7.28
N LEU A 59 -4.04 -11.08 7.21
CA LEU A 59 -2.97 -10.71 8.17
C LEU A 59 -2.55 -9.25 8.01
N ILE A 60 -2.96 -8.61 6.91
CA ILE A 60 -2.64 -7.22 6.57
C ILE A 60 -3.94 -6.50 6.23
N ARG A 61 -4.08 -5.28 6.78
CA ARG A 61 -5.16 -4.37 6.42
C ARG A 61 -4.55 -3.07 5.89
N ILE A 62 -4.86 -2.74 4.64
CA ILE A 62 -4.49 -1.45 4.05
C ILE A 62 -5.63 -0.49 4.32
N THR A 63 -5.33 0.62 4.98
CA THR A 63 -6.30 1.69 5.26
C THR A 63 -5.91 2.92 4.46
N LEU A 64 -6.87 3.49 3.74
CA LEU A 64 -6.73 4.78 3.07
C LEU A 64 -7.44 5.85 3.91
N ALA A 65 -6.92 7.07 3.88
CA ALA A 65 -7.61 8.21 4.49
C ALA A 65 -8.99 8.38 3.84
N ALA A 66 -10.04 8.61 4.65
CA ALA A 66 -11.43 8.66 4.19
C ALA A 66 -11.67 9.66 3.02
N PRO A 67 -11.05 10.86 2.99
CA PRO A 67 -11.19 11.77 1.85
C PRO A 67 -10.64 11.17 0.55
N ALA A 68 -9.44 10.57 0.61
CA ALA A 68 -8.79 9.96 -0.55
C ALA A 68 -9.55 8.73 -1.08
N PHE A 69 -10.11 7.93 -0.16
CA PHE A 69 -10.93 6.77 -0.54
C PHE A 69 -12.22 7.20 -1.25
N THR A 70 -12.91 8.20 -0.71
CA THR A 70 -14.21 8.65 -1.24
C THR A 70 -14.08 9.23 -2.64
N THR A 71 -13.08 10.10 -2.86
CA THR A 71 -12.87 10.71 -4.18
C THR A 71 -12.42 9.69 -5.22
N HIS A 72 -11.51 8.79 -4.85
CA HIS A 72 -11.03 7.74 -5.75
C HIS A 72 -12.15 6.79 -6.16
N ARG A 73 -12.95 6.32 -5.20
CA ARG A 73 -14.09 5.45 -5.48
C ARG A 73 -15.11 6.14 -6.38
N LEU A 74 -15.47 7.40 -6.09
CA LEU A 74 -16.42 8.14 -6.91
C LEU A 74 -15.88 8.38 -8.33
N ALA A 75 -14.58 8.65 -8.49
CA ALA A 75 -13.96 8.81 -9.80
C ALA A 75 -14.05 7.52 -10.64
N LEU A 76 -13.82 6.36 -10.03
CA LEU A 76 -13.99 5.06 -10.69
C LEU A 76 -15.45 4.83 -11.10
N GLU A 77 -16.39 5.04 -10.18
CA GLU A 77 -17.82 4.86 -10.44
C GLU A 77 -18.32 5.78 -11.57
N LEU A 78 -17.87 7.04 -11.61
CA LEU A 78 -18.17 7.97 -12.70
C LEU A 78 -17.59 7.49 -14.03
N SER A 79 -16.34 7.01 -14.02
CA SER A 79 -15.67 6.55 -15.23
C SER A 79 -16.37 5.33 -15.83
N GLU A 80 -16.76 4.37 -15.00
CA GLU A 80 -17.50 3.17 -15.41
C GLU A 80 -18.91 3.53 -15.91
N ARG A 81 -19.65 4.35 -15.16
CA ARG A 81 -21.03 4.71 -15.49
C ARG A 81 -21.16 5.48 -16.79
N PHE A 82 -20.19 6.34 -17.10
CA PHE A 82 -20.24 7.24 -18.25
C PHE A 82 -19.25 6.88 -19.37
N GLY A 83 -18.49 5.78 -19.22
CA GLY A 83 -17.50 5.35 -20.21
C GLY A 83 -16.34 6.34 -20.39
N LEU A 84 -15.94 7.03 -19.32
CA LEU A 84 -14.85 8.00 -19.37
C LEU A 84 -13.50 7.29 -19.33
N ARG A 85 -12.49 7.87 -19.98
CA ARG A 85 -11.09 7.42 -19.84
C ARG A 85 -10.56 7.61 -18.41
N GLY A 86 -11.18 8.52 -17.65
CA GLY A 86 -10.94 8.75 -16.25
C GLY A 86 -11.78 9.92 -15.75
N ALA A 87 -11.81 10.07 -14.43
CA ALA A 87 -12.43 11.20 -13.75
C ALA A 87 -11.55 11.66 -12.59
N TYR A 88 -11.67 12.94 -12.25
CA TYR A 88 -11.01 13.54 -11.10
C TYR A 88 -12.05 14.21 -10.21
N VAL A 89 -12.14 13.78 -8.95
CA VAL A 89 -13.14 14.25 -8.00
C VAL A 89 -12.45 15.10 -6.94
N ILE A 90 -12.88 16.35 -6.84
CA ILE A 90 -12.42 17.28 -5.80
C ILE A 90 -13.55 17.39 -4.78
N PRO A 91 -13.30 17.05 -3.50
CA PRO A 91 -14.30 17.23 -2.46
C PRO A 91 -14.62 18.71 -2.30
N ASP A 92 -15.91 19.00 -2.17
CA ASP A 92 -16.36 20.25 -1.61
C ASP A 92 -16.17 20.20 -0.08
N GLU A 93 -15.31 21.06 0.43
CA GLU A 93 -14.99 21.15 1.86
C GLU A 93 -15.75 22.31 2.53
N GLY A 94 -16.83 22.80 1.91
CA GLY A 94 -17.59 23.95 2.41
C GLY A 94 -16.83 25.28 2.23
N THR A 95 -15.95 25.33 1.22
CA THR A 95 -15.14 26.51 0.89
C THR A 95 -15.94 27.52 0.08
N THR A 96 -15.43 28.75 -0.03
CA THR A 96 -16.03 29.75 -0.94
C THR A 96 -15.96 29.29 -2.41
N ASN A 97 -16.81 29.86 -3.26
CA ASN A 97 -16.80 29.56 -4.71
C ASN A 97 -15.43 29.83 -5.35
N GLU A 98 -14.73 30.89 -4.93
CA GLU A 98 -13.40 31.23 -5.43
C GLU A 98 -12.39 30.15 -5.05
N GLU A 99 -12.37 29.72 -3.78
CA GLU A 99 -11.48 28.66 -3.32
C GLU A 99 -11.76 27.32 -4.01
N ALA A 100 -13.04 26.99 -4.20
CA ALA A 100 -13.46 25.80 -4.96
C ALA A 100 -12.96 25.86 -6.41
N PHE A 101 -13.12 27.01 -7.07
CA PHE A 101 -12.63 27.23 -8.44
C PHE A 101 -11.11 27.04 -8.52
N GLN A 102 -10.35 27.65 -7.61
CA GLN A 102 -8.89 27.50 -7.55
C GLN A 102 -8.45 26.05 -7.32
N ARG A 103 -9.20 25.28 -6.51
CA ARG A 103 -8.95 23.84 -6.32
C ARG A 103 -9.19 23.07 -7.61
N ILE A 104 -10.26 23.36 -8.35
CA ILE A 104 -10.55 22.77 -9.66
C ILE A 104 -9.43 23.04 -10.65
N VAL A 105 -8.98 24.29 -10.76
CA VAL A 105 -7.88 24.67 -11.66
C VAL A 105 -6.60 23.89 -11.32
N ARG A 106 -6.21 23.83 -10.04
CA ARG A 106 -5.04 23.06 -9.60
C ARG A 106 -5.19 21.55 -9.86
N GLY A 107 -6.37 21.01 -9.60
CA GLY A 107 -6.67 19.60 -9.85
C GLY A 107 -6.54 19.25 -11.34
N ALA A 108 -7.10 20.08 -12.21
CA ALA A 108 -7.02 19.90 -13.66
C ALA A 108 -5.59 20.02 -14.20
N ALA A 109 -4.77 20.91 -13.65
CA ALA A 109 -3.37 21.07 -14.07
C ALA A 109 -2.47 19.89 -13.68
N ASN A 110 -2.81 19.17 -12.60
CA ASN A 110 -2.03 18.07 -12.07
C ASN A 110 -2.50 16.68 -12.53
N TRP A 111 -3.55 16.61 -13.37
CA TRP A 111 -4.17 15.36 -13.80
C TRP A 111 -3.63 14.86 -15.14
#